data_AF-A0A8X7R481-F1
#
_entry.id   AF-A0A8X7R481-F1
#
_cell.length_a   1.000
_cell.length_b   1.000
_cell.length_c   1.000
_cell.angle_alpha   90.00
_cell.angle_beta   90.00
_cell.angle_gamma   90.00
#
_symmetry.space_group_name_H-M   'P 1'
#
loop_
_entity.id
_entity.type
_entity.pdbx_description
1 polymer ?
#
loop_
_entity_poly.entity_id
_entity_poly.type
_entity_poly.pdbx_seq_one_letter_code
_entity_poly.pdbx_strand_id
1 'polypeptide(L)'
;MRSVFRRFVKFSANHPLRFMYSLTLYQVKEILSYYPSNYKQSAVIPLLDLAQHQHGGWLHVSATNVVGKYHLLVCGTTPCMIRGSRDIESVLLDHLGVKRGEVTKDGFFSVGEMECMGCCVNAPMITVEDYSNGSQGYTYNYFVYVTPEKVVEIVEKLRKGEKPPHGTQHPKRIKCGPEGGNTRLLGEPKPLQFRDLDAC
;
A
#
# COMPACT_ATOMS: atom_id res chain seq x y z
N MET A 1 -1.31 -11.68 -8.25
CA MET A 1 -0.67 -11.23 -9.52
C MET A 1 -1.34 -11.73 -10.80
N ARG A 2 -1.69 -13.03 -10.95
CA ARG A 2 -2.44 -13.52 -12.14
C ARG A 2 -3.79 -12.81 -12.37
N SER A 3 -4.50 -12.45 -11.30
CA SER A 3 -5.77 -11.70 -11.37
C SER A 3 -5.57 -10.23 -11.76
N VAL A 4 -4.53 -9.58 -11.21
CA VAL A 4 -4.12 -8.21 -11.52
C VAL A 4 -3.70 -8.08 -12.98
N PHE A 5 -2.88 -8.99 -13.50
CA PHE A 5 -2.49 -8.99 -14.91
C PHE A 5 -3.69 -9.17 -15.85
N ARG A 6 -4.56 -10.15 -15.57
CA ARG A 6 -5.80 -10.35 -16.36
C ARG A 6 -6.77 -9.16 -16.25
N ARG A 7 -6.84 -8.52 -15.08
CA ARG A 7 -7.66 -7.31 -14.87
C ARG A 7 -7.03 -6.08 -15.53
N PHE A 8 -5.71 -5.91 -15.56
CA PHE A 8 -5.06 -4.82 -16.28
C PHE A 8 -5.38 -4.91 -17.78
N VAL A 9 -5.28 -6.11 -18.35
CA VAL A 9 -5.68 -6.39 -19.74
C VAL A 9 -7.18 -6.18 -19.97
N LYS A 10 -8.06 -6.56 -19.02
CA LYS A 10 -9.52 -6.32 -19.12
C LYS A 10 -9.96 -4.89 -18.82
N PHE A 11 -9.27 -4.18 -17.94
CA PHE A 11 -9.48 -2.77 -17.58
C PHE A 11 -9.12 -1.89 -18.76
N SER A 12 -7.99 -2.21 -19.42
CA SER A 12 -7.62 -1.67 -20.71
C SER A 12 -8.69 -1.90 -21.79
N ALA A 13 -9.56 -2.91 -21.67
CA ALA A 13 -10.57 -3.22 -22.68
C ALA A 13 -11.93 -2.51 -22.49
N ASN A 14 -12.30 -2.05 -21.29
CA ASN A 14 -13.70 -1.67 -20.95
C ASN A 14 -13.91 -0.26 -20.35
N HIS A 15 -12.89 0.61 -20.26
CA HIS A 15 -13.04 1.97 -19.70
C HIS A 15 -13.28 3.05 -20.78
N PRO A 16 -14.01 4.14 -20.48
CA PRO A 16 -14.37 5.19 -21.44
C PRO A 16 -13.24 6.21 -21.73
N LEU A 17 -12.01 5.96 -21.27
CA LEU A 17 -10.85 6.74 -21.69
C LEU A 17 -10.37 6.24 -23.07
N ARG A 18 -11.12 6.64 -24.10
CA ARG A 18 -10.84 6.38 -25.51
C ARG A 18 -9.59 7.14 -25.93
N PHE A 19 -8.39 6.57 -25.76
CA PHE A 19 -7.17 7.16 -26.31
C PHE A 19 -6.27 6.10 -26.98
N MET A 20 -6.23 6.16 -28.32
CA MET A 20 -5.32 5.54 -29.29
C MET A 20 -5.11 4.01 -29.23
N TYR A 21 -6.12 3.26 -29.71
CA TYR A 21 -6.21 1.80 -29.62
C TYR A 21 -5.57 0.96 -30.75
N SER A 22 -4.78 1.50 -31.68
CA SER A 22 -4.24 0.66 -32.77
C SER A 22 -2.82 0.13 -32.52
N LEU A 23 -1.95 0.84 -31.78
CA LEU A 23 -0.53 0.49 -31.63
C LEU A 23 -0.19 -0.26 -30.33
N THR A 24 -1.04 -0.18 -29.31
CA THR A 24 -0.81 -0.70 -27.95
C THR A 24 -0.88 -2.22 -27.85
N LEU A 25 -1.84 -2.88 -28.51
CA LEU A 25 -2.01 -4.33 -28.38
C LEU A 25 -0.89 -5.14 -29.06
N TYR A 26 -0.27 -4.58 -30.11
CA TYR A 26 0.88 -5.20 -30.77
C TYR A 26 2.10 -5.17 -29.84
N GLN A 27 2.42 -3.99 -29.30
CA GLN A 27 3.53 -3.80 -28.35
C GLN A 27 3.37 -4.66 -27.10
N VAL A 28 2.15 -4.77 -26.56
CA VAL A 28 1.86 -5.66 -25.42
C VAL A 28 2.07 -7.13 -25.78
N LYS A 29 1.61 -7.59 -26.96
CA LYS A 29 1.82 -8.99 -27.40
C LYS A 29 3.29 -9.29 -27.65
N GLU A 30 4.02 -8.34 -28.22
CA GLU A 30 5.47 -8.41 -28.43
C GLU A 30 6.21 -8.52 -27.10
N ILE A 31 5.96 -7.61 -26.15
CA ILE A 31 6.53 -7.66 -24.80
C ILE A 31 6.23 -9.01 -24.13
N LEU A 32 4.99 -9.50 -24.22
CA LEU A 32 4.58 -10.77 -23.61
C LEU A 32 5.16 -12.01 -24.31
N SER A 33 5.71 -11.87 -25.51
CA SER A 33 6.38 -12.96 -26.22
C SER A 33 7.76 -13.26 -25.62
N TYR A 34 8.42 -12.27 -25.02
CA TYR A 34 9.71 -12.44 -24.34
C TYR A 34 9.61 -13.25 -23.04
N TYR A 35 8.41 -13.39 -22.46
CA TYR A 35 8.22 -14.07 -21.18
C TYR A 35 7.53 -15.44 -21.34
N PRO A 36 8.05 -16.50 -20.69
CA PRO A 36 7.44 -17.83 -20.76
C PRO A 36 6.03 -17.84 -20.14
N SER A 37 5.18 -18.75 -20.62
CA SER A 37 3.75 -18.85 -20.24
C SER A 37 3.51 -18.85 -18.71
N ASN A 38 4.43 -19.46 -17.95
CA ASN A 38 4.35 -19.62 -16.51
C ASN A 38 4.71 -18.32 -15.73
N TYR A 39 5.46 -17.40 -16.34
CA TYR A 39 6.02 -16.20 -15.70
C TYR A 39 5.66 -14.89 -16.41
N LYS A 40 4.56 -14.85 -17.19
CA LYS A 40 4.08 -13.61 -17.84
C LYS A 40 3.79 -12.46 -16.88
N GLN A 41 3.64 -12.72 -15.59
CA GLN A 41 3.53 -11.70 -14.55
C GLN A 41 4.81 -10.86 -14.36
N SER A 42 5.98 -11.36 -14.77
CA SER A 42 7.23 -10.58 -14.76
C SER A 42 7.25 -9.49 -15.83
N ALA A 43 6.35 -9.55 -16.82
CA ALA A 43 6.18 -8.50 -17.83
C ALA A 43 5.54 -7.21 -17.27
N VAL A 44 5.15 -7.17 -15.99
CA VAL A 44 4.49 -6.01 -15.37
C VAL A 44 5.35 -4.76 -15.47
N ILE A 45 6.66 -4.82 -15.23
CA ILE A 45 7.52 -3.63 -15.31
C ILE A 45 7.57 -3.05 -16.74
N PRO A 46 7.89 -3.82 -17.80
CA PRO A 46 7.83 -3.31 -19.18
C PRO A 46 6.45 -2.80 -19.60
N LEU A 47 5.37 -3.40 -19.09
CA LEU A 47 4.01 -2.96 -19.40
C LEU A 47 3.66 -1.66 -18.67
N LEU A 48 4.15 -1.47 -17.45
CA LEU A 48 4.01 -0.22 -16.70
C LEU A 48 4.89 0.88 -17.30
N ASP A 49 6.10 0.55 -17.77
CA ASP A 49 6.98 1.47 -18.49
C ASP A 49 6.35 1.93 -19.81
N LEU A 50 5.79 0.99 -20.59
CA LEU A 50 5.00 1.31 -21.79
C LEU A 50 3.82 2.23 -21.45
N ALA A 51 3.11 1.96 -20.35
CA ALA A 51 2.04 2.82 -19.88
C ALA A 51 2.55 4.20 -19.44
N GLN A 52 3.68 4.29 -18.73
CA GLN A 52 4.31 5.57 -18.33
C GLN A 52 4.71 6.40 -19.55
N HIS A 53 5.37 5.79 -20.55
CA HIS A 53 5.75 6.47 -21.78
C HIS A 53 4.55 7.00 -22.56
N GLN A 54 3.45 6.25 -22.59
CA GLN A 54 2.20 6.67 -23.24
C GLN A 54 1.49 7.82 -22.52
N HIS A 55 1.80 8.03 -21.24
CA HIS A 55 1.22 9.07 -20.39
C HIS A 55 2.22 10.17 -20.03
N GLY A 56 3.24 10.40 -20.87
CA GLY A 56 4.18 11.51 -20.70
C GLY A 56 5.10 11.36 -19.49
N GLY A 57 5.48 10.12 -19.15
CA GLY A 57 6.35 9.78 -18.02
C GLY A 57 5.60 9.52 -16.70
N TRP A 58 4.28 9.75 -16.66
CA TRP A 58 3.47 9.58 -15.45
C TRP A 58 2.55 8.37 -15.55
N LEU A 59 2.62 7.45 -14.59
CA LEU A 59 1.66 6.36 -14.51
C LEU A 59 0.34 6.91 -13.95
N HIS A 60 -0.69 7.05 -14.80
CA HIS A 60 -2.01 7.53 -14.36
C HIS A 60 -2.58 6.58 -13.30
N VAL A 61 -3.22 7.10 -12.25
CA VAL A 61 -3.79 6.31 -11.14
C VAL A 61 -4.74 5.20 -11.66
N SER A 62 -5.35 5.39 -12.83
CA SER A 62 -6.11 4.36 -13.57
C SER A 62 -5.36 3.06 -13.85
N ALA A 63 -4.05 3.10 -14.12
CA ALA A 63 -3.23 1.89 -14.31
C ALA A 63 -2.99 1.17 -12.97
N THR A 64 -2.95 1.92 -11.86
CA THR A 64 -2.88 1.40 -10.49
C THR A 64 -4.25 0.92 -9.99
N ASN A 65 -5.36 1.52 -10.43
CA ASN A 65 -6.77 1.20 -10.08
C ASN A 65 -7.23 -0.22 -10.45
N VAL A 66 -6.33 -1.08 -10.92
CA VAL A 66 -6.56 -2.52 -10.92
C VAL A 66 -6.55 -3.08 -9.49
N VAL A 67 -5.88 -2.40 -8.55
CA VAL A 67 -6.08 -2.57 -7.11
C VAL A 67 -7.33 -1.81 -6.67
N GLY A 68 -8.05 -2.30 -5.65
CA GLY A 68 -9.29 -1.65 -5.19
C GLY A 68 -9.06 -0.19 -4.73
N LYS A 69 -10.14 0.56 -4.47
CA LYS A 69 -10.04 1.95 -3.95
C LYS A 69 -9.11 2.10 -2.74
N TYR A 70 -9.00 1.07 -1.92
CA TYR A 70 -8.09 0.93 -0.79
C TYR A 70 -7.22 -0.30 -1.00
N HIS A 71 -5.90 -0.10 -1.01
CA HIS A 71 -4.94 -1.19 -0.97
C HIS A 71 -4.37 -1.32 0.45
N LEU A 72 -4.68 -2.45 1.09
CA LEU A 72 -4.24 -2.78 2.44
C LEU A 72 -2.95 -3.58 2.34
N LEU A 73 -1.84 -2.96 2.73
CA LEU A 73 -0.51 -3.55 2.71
C LEU A 73 -0.14 -4.02 4.12
N VAL A 74 0.02 -5.33 4.30
CA VAL A 74 0.42 -5.93 5.58
C VAL A 74 1.91 -6.24 5.55
N CYS A 75 2.65 -5.82 6.59
CA CYS A 75 4.08 -6.13 6.69
C CYS A 75 4.30 -7.61 7.07
N GLY A 76 4.96 -8.35 6.17
CA GLY A 76 5.27 -9.78 6.33
C GLY A 76 6.64 -10.07 6.97
N THR A 77 7.50 -9.07 7.13
CA THR A 77 8.89 -9.27 7.62
C THR A 77 8.97 -9.78 9.06
N THR A 78 10.12 -10.38 9.39
CA THR A 78 10.37 -11.03 10.69
C THR A 78 9.91 -10.23 11.91
N PRO A 79 10.21 -8.92 12.06
CA PRO A 79 9.77 -8.16 13.23
C PRO A 79 8.24 -8.07 13.37
N CYS A 80 7.51 -8.00 12.27
CA CYS A 80 6.05 -8.01 12.27
C CYS A 80 5.50 -9.44 12.44
N MET A 81 6.15 -10.42 11.81
CA MET A 81 5.77 -11.84 11.89
C MET A 81 5.81 -12.34 13.35
N ILE A 82 6.89 -12.08 14.09
CA ILE A 82 7.00 -12.49 15.51
C ILE A 82 6.03 -11.73 16.43
N ARG A 83 5.44 -10.63 15.95
CA ARG A 83 4.42 -9.84 16.64
C ARG A 83 2.99 -10.14 16.16
N GLY A 84 2.81 -11.20 15.37
CA GLY A 84 1.49 -11.69 14.95
C GLY A 84 0.96 -11.07 13.66
N SER A 85 1.78 -10.52 12.77
CA SER A 85 1.27 -9.94 11.51
C SER A 85 0.59 -10.94 10.58
N ARG A 86 0.91 -12.24 10.70
CA ARG A 86 0.20 -13.32 9.97
C ARG A 86 -1.24 -13.48 10.45
N ASP A 87 -1.49 -13.27 11.73
CA ASP A 87 -2.84 -13.32 12.30
C ASP A 87 -3.64 -12.11 11.80
N ILE A 88 -3.00 -10.94 11.71
CA ILE A 88 -3.60 -9.74 11.10
C ILE A 88 -3.99 -9.99 9.64
N GLU A 89 -3.08 -10.58 8.87
CA GLU A 89 -3.33 -10.85 7.46
C GLU A 89 -4.44 -11.89 7.24
N SER A 90 -4.44 -12.99 8.00
CA SER A 90 -5.49 -14.01 7.91
C SER A 90 -6.87 -13.43 8.24
N VAL A 91 -6.99 -12.67 9.33
CA VAL A 91 -8.25 -12.00 9.71
C VAL A 91 -8.71 -11.01 8.63
N LEU A 92 -7.79 -10.28 8.00
CA LEU A 92 -8.12 -9.39 6.89
C LEU A 92 -8.67 -10.13 5.67
N LEU A 93 -8.01 -11.23 5.29
CA LEU A 93 -8.41 -12.04 4.13
C LEU A 93 -9.75 -12.71 4.38
N ASP A 94 -9.98 -13.23 5.59
CA ASP A 94 -11.22 -13.87 5.99
C ASP A 94 -12.38 -12.87 6.06
N HIS A 95 -12.16 -11.69 6.66
CA HIS A 95 -13.18 -10.63 6.75
C HIS A 95 -13.59 -10.08 5.38
N LEU A 96 -12.63 -9.93 4.47
CA LEU A 96 -12.89 -9.43 3.11
C LEU A 96 -13.34 -10.53 2.14
N GLY A 97 -13.15 -11.80 2.49
CA GLY A 97 -13.48 -12.95 1.64
C GLY A 97 -12.70 -12.99 0.33
N VAL A 98 -11.42 -12.58 0.35
CA VAL A 98 -10.54 -12.52 -0.83
C VAL A 98 -9.25 -13.26 -0.61
N LYS A 99 -8.62 -13.74 -1.70
CA LYS A 99 -7.24 -14.21 -1.63
C LYS A 99 -6.26 -13.04 -1.74
N ARG A 100 -5.01 -13.25 -1.30
CA ARG A 100 -3.93 -12.26 -1.42
C ARG A 100 -3.81 -11.75 -2.87
N GLY A 101 -3.81 -10.43 -3.03
CA GLY A 101 -3.72 -9.74 -4.31
C GLY A 101 -4.99 -9.83 -5.17
N GLU A 102 -6.12 -10.30 -4.62
CA GLU A 102 -7.43 -10.16 -5.24
C GLU A 102 -8.16 -8.92 -4.70
N VAL A 103 -8.98 -8.31 -5.55
CA VAL A 103 -9.86 -7.21 -5.14
C VAL A 103 -11.23 -7.79 -4.82
N THR A 104 -11.79 -7.33 -3.71
CA THR A 104 -13.18 -7.56 -3.31
C THR A 104 -14.16 -7.33 -4.45
N LYS A 105 -15.29 -8.05 -4.43
CA LYS A 105 -16.34 -7.92 -5.45
C LYS A 105 -16.88 -6.49 -5.54
N ASP A 106 -16.90 -5.80 -4.42
CA ASP A 106 -17.35 -4.41 -4.30
C ASP A 106 -16.34 -3.41 -4.90
N GLY A 107 -15.13 -3.85 -5.24
CA GLY A 107 -14.09 -3.01 -5.83
C GLY A 107 -13.40 -2.06 -4.84
N PHE A 108 -13.75 -2.11 -3.56
CA PHE A 108 -13.21 -1.22 -2.54
C PHE A 108 -11.85 -1.65 -2.01
N PHE A 109 -11.69 -2.92 -1.61
CA PHE A 109 -10.50 -3.37 -0.89
C PHE A 109 -9.71 -4.41 -1.66
N SER A 110 -8.40 -4.37 -1.48
CA SER A 110 -7.46 -5.42 -1.87
C SER A 110 -6.38 -5.56 -0.81
N VAL A 111 -5.95 -6.80 -0.54
CA VAL A 111 -4.92 -7.08 0.48
C VAL A 111 -3.64 -7.52 -0.20
N GLY A 112 -2.53 -6.90 0.15
CA GLY A 112 -1.18 -7.25 -0.30
C GLY A 112 -0.25 -7.46 0.89
N GLU A 113 0.70 -8.38 0.72
CA GLU A 113 1.83 -8.51 1.62
C GLU A 113 2.95 -7.60 1.10
N MET A 114 3.59 -6.87 2.01
CA MET A 114 4.76 -6.05 1.71
C MET A 114 5.89 -6.38 2.67
N GLU A 115 7.11 -6.13 2.21
CA GLU A 115 8.32 -6.29 3.01
C GLU A 115 8.45 -5.17 4.06
N CYS A 116 9.66 -4.93 4.58
CA CYS A 116 9.89 -4.03 5.68
C CYS A 116 9.39 -2.61 5.37
N MET A 117 8.44 -2.14 6.18
CA MET A 117 7.83 -0.81 6.06
C MET A 117 8.48 0.26 6.96
N GLY A 118 9.60 -0.06 7.62
CA GLY A 118 10.31 0.88 8.51
C GLY A 118 9.62 1.16 9.85
N CYS A 119 8.48 0.54 10.15
CA CYS A 119 7.75 0.72 11.41
C CYS A 119 7.99 -0.42 12.43
N CYS A 120 9.22 -0.97 12.48
CA CYS A 120 9.52 -2.20 13.23
C CYS A 120 9.28 -2.07 14.74
N VAL A 121 9.63 -0.93 15.36
CA VAL A 121 9.36 -0.67 16.78
C VAL A 121 7.86 -0.59 17.08
N ASN A 122 7.06 -0.35 16.04
CA ASN A 122 5.62 -0.23 16.10
C ASN A 122 4.87 -1.48 15.61
N ALA A 123 5.55 -2.61 15.52
CA ALA A 123 4.95 -3.85 15.05
C ALA A 123 3.84 -4.37 15.99
N PRO A 124 2.80 -5.04 15.44
CA PRO A 124 2.54 -5.27 14.02
C PRO A 124 1.87 -4.04 13.36
N MET A 125 1.99 -3.92 12.04
CA MET A 125 1.52 -2.75 11.29
C MET A 125 0.89 -3.12 9.95
N ILE A 126 0.02 -2.24 9.48
CA ILE A 126 -0.53 -2.24 8.13
C ILE A 126 -0.44 -0.83 7.55
N THR A 127 -0.36 -0.73 6.23
CA THR A 127 -0.49 0.53 5.51
C THR A 127 -1.73 0.49 4.66
N VAL A 128 -2.44 1.62 4.60
CA VAL A 128 -3.58 1.79 3.70
C VAL A 128 -3.22 2.83 2.65
N GLU A 129 -3.16 2.39 1.41
CA GLU A 129 -3.14 3.26 0.24
C GLU A 129 -4.58 3.65 -0.09
N ASP A 130 -4.90 4.94 0.07
CA ASP A 130 -6.20 5.49 -0.29
C ASP A 130 -6.14 6.05 -1.71
N TYR A 131 -6.77 5.36 -2.65
CA TYR A 131 -6.93 5.78 -4.04
C TYR A 131 -8.31 6.39 -4.32
N SER A 132 -9.16 6.59 -3.31
CA SER A 132 -10.57 6.96 -3.51
C SER A 132 -10.75 8.27 -4.29
N ASN A 133 -9.84 9.23 -4.08
CA ASN A 133 -9.91 10.59 -4.61
C ASN A 133 -8.84 10.88 -5.67
N GLY A 134 -8.26 9.84 -6.29
CA GLY A 134 -7.21 9.99 -7.29
C GLY A 134 -5.93 10.62 -6.73
N SER A 135 -5.13 11.24 -7.60
CA SER A 135 -3.79 11.75 -7.24
C SER A 135 -3.81 12.86 -6.19
N GLN A 136 -4.84 13.72 -6.17
CA GLN A 136 -4.91 14.85 -5.25
C GLN A 136 -5.31 14.46 -3.83
N GLY A 137 -6.06 13.37 -3.68
CA GLY A 137 -6.49 12.87 -2.38
C GLY A 137 -5.80 11.58 -1.96
N TYR A 138 -4.72 11.21 -2.67
CA TYR A 138 -3.93 10.03 -2.37
C TYR A 138 -3.31 10.15 -0.99
N THR A 139 -3.49 9.12 -0.16
CA THR A 139 -2.83 9.05 1.14
C THR A 139 -2.20 7.69 1.36
N TYR A 140 -1.01 7.69 1.97
CA TYR A 140 -0.25 6.50 2.31
C TYR A 140 -0.15 6.42 3.84
N ASN A 141 -1.17 5.82 4.45
CA ASN A 141 -1.39 5.93 5.88
C ASN A 141 -0.86 4.70 6.62
N TYR A 142 0.10 4.93 7.52
CA TYR A 142 0.62 3.91 8.41
C TYR A 142 -0.32 3.70 9.60
N PHE A 143 -0.81 2.48 9.82
CA PHE A 143 -1.52 2.07 11.02
C PHE A 143 -0.64 1.10 11.78
N VAL A 144 -0.17 1.52 12.95
CA VAL A 144 0.85 0.78 13.70
C VAL A 144 0.34 0.36 15.07
N TYR A 145 0.94 -0.68 15.65
CA TYR A 145 0.46 -1.40 16.83
C TYR A 145 -0.98 -1.93 16.66
N VAL A 146 -1.30 -2.45 15.48
CA VAL A 146 -2.64 -2.93 15.19
C VAL A 146 -2.92 -4.28 15.85
N THR A 147 -4.18 -4.52 16.19
CA THR A 147 -4.68 -5.83 16.64
C THR A 147 -5.69 -6.34 15.62
N PRO A 148 -6.00 -7.66 15.59
CA PRO A 148 -6.98 -8.20 14.64
C PRO A 148 -8.32 -7.46 14.65
N GLU A 149 -8.82 -7.15 15.85
CA GLU A 149 -10.05 -6.37 16.07
C GLU A 149 -9.93 -4.96 15.49
N LYS A 150 -8.81 -4.27 15.76
CA LYS A 150 -8.59 -2.90 15.30
C LYS A 150 -8.48 -2.80 13.79
N VAL A 151 -7.92 -3.81 13.15
CA VAL A 151 -7.82 -3.86 11.69
C VAL A 151 -9.18 -3.98 11.04
N VAL A 152 -10.08 -4.82 11.59
CA VAL A 152 -11.47 -4.90 11.12
C VAL A 152 -12.19 -3.55 11.33
N GLU A 153 -11.99 -2.90 12.48
CA GLU A 153 -12.55 -1.57 12.73
C GLU A 153 -12.05 -0.52 11.71
N ILE A 154 -10.77 -0.53 11.36
CA ILE A 154 -10.18 0.35 10.35
C ILE A 154 -10.83 0.11 8.99
N VAL A 155 -10.98 -1.15 8.58
CA VAL A 155 -11.61 -1.51 7.29
C VAL A 155 -13.05 -1.05 7.22
N GLU A 156 -13.84 -1.25 8.29
CA GLU A 156 -15.24 -0.81 8.32
C GLU A 156 -15.37 0.72 8.31
N LYS A 157 -14.48 1.45 8.99
CA LYS A 157 -14.44 2.92 8.90
C LYS A 157 -14.12 3.40 7.49
N LEU A 158 -13.12 2.80 6.84
CA LEU A 158 -12.77 3.10 5.45
C LEU A 158 -13.93 2.77 4.50
N ARG A 159 -14.67 1.69 4.77
CA ARG A 159 -15.85 1.30 3.97
C ARG A 159 -16.96 2.34 4.07
N LYS A 160 -17.13 2.99 5.22
CA LYS A 160 -18.05 4.12 5.42
C LYS A 160 -17.57 5.42 4.78
N GLY A 161 -16.34 5.47 4.25
CA GLY A 161 -15.72 6.67 3.71
C GLY A 161 -15.10 7.58 4.79
N GLU A 162 -15.06 7.13 6.04
CA GLU A 162 -14.36 7.83 7.12
C GLU A 162 -12.85 7.57 7.01
N LYS A 163 -12.04 8.58 7.34
CA LYS A 163 -10.58 8.45 7.39
C LYS A 163 -10.15 8.20 8.84
N PRO A 164 -9.84 6.94 9.23
CA PRO A 164 -9.41 6.66 10.58
C PRO A 164 -8.07 7.36 10.89
N PRO A 165 -7.82 7.75 12.15
CA PRO A 165 -6.57 8.39 12.53
C PRO A 165 -5.40 7.44 12.29
N HIS A 166 -4.47 7.86 11.45
CA HIS A 166 -3.25 7.11 11.16
C HIS A 166 -2.22 7.30 12.28
N GLY A 167 -1.19 6.47 12.27
CA GLY A 167 -0.17 6.39 13.31
C GLY A 167 -0.51 5.33 14.35
N THR A 168 -0.15 5.61 15.61
CA THR A 168 -0.30 4.66 16.72
C THR A 168 -1.77 4.35 16.99
N GLN A 169 -2.14 3.07 16.85
CA GLN A 169 -3.43 2.57 17.31
C GLN A 169 -3.41 2.17 18.80
N HIS A 170 -2.25 2.31 19.43
CA HIS A 170 -2.06 2.01 20.85
C HIS A 170 -2.05 3.32 21.68
N PRO A 171 -3.00 3.52 22.60
CA PRO A 171 -3.21 4.81 23.26
C PRO A 171 -2.09 5.17 24.25
N LYS A 172 -1.43 4.17 24.85
CA LYS A 172 -0.37 4.40 25.86
C LYS A 172 1.02 4.66 25.27
N ARG A 173 1.13 4.79 23.94
CA ARG A 173 2.40 4.96 23.21
C ARG A 173 2.32 6.20 22.35
N ILE A 174 3.38 7.01 22.36
CA ILE A 174 3.50 8.20 21.53
C ILE A 174 4.33 7.84 20.31
N LYS A 175 3.71 7.72 19.12
CA LYS A 175 4.43 7.36 17.87
C LYS A 175 5.34 6.13 18.09
N CYS A 176 6.66 6.29 18.02
CA CYS A 176 7.69 5.24 18.24
C CYS A 176 8.18 5.11 19.70
N GLY A 177 7.61 5.87 20.63
CA GLY A 177 8.00 5.88 22.03
C GLY A 177 7.66 4.58 22.77
N PRO A 178 8.37 4.32 23.89
CA PRO A 178 8.05 3.21 24.78
C PRO A 178 6.65 3.36 25.39
N GLU A 179 6.10 2.25 25.83
CA GLU A 179 4.81 2.23 26.52
C GLU A 179 4.90 2.84 27.90
N GLY A 180 3.89 3.61 28.28
CA GLY A 180 3.89 4.31 29.57
C GLY A 180 4.59 5.66 29.55
N GLY A 181 4.97 6.15 28.37
CA GLY A 181 5.60 7.45 28.17
C GLY A 181 7.09 7.35 27.87
N ASN A 182 7.63 8.38 27.22
CA ASN A 182 9.02 8.37 26.76
C ASN A 182 10.00 8.32 27.96
N THR A 183 11.01 7.46 27.90
CA THR A 183 12.08 7.38 28.92
C THR A 183 13.22 8.38 28.69
N ARG A 184 13.20 9.06 27.54
CA ARG A 184 14.15 10.10 27.09
C ARG A 184 13.35 11.20 26.38
N LEU A 185 13.99 12.33 26.09
CA LEU A 185 13.33 13.52 25.48
C LEU A 185 12.22 14.09 26.37
N LEU A 186 12.50 14.21 27.68
CA LEU A 186 11.58 14.76 28.68
C LEU A 186 11.70 16.27 28.85
N GLY A 187 12.89 16.82 28.62
CA GLY A 187 13.14 18.26 28.70
C GLY A 187 12.79 18.96 27.39
N GLU A 188 12.55 20.27 27.47
CA GLU A 188 12.40 21.10 26.28
C GLU A 188 13.68 21.06 25.43
N PRO A 189 13.56 20.99 24.10
CA PRO A 189 14.71 20.99 23.21
C PRO A 189 15.41 22.34 23.31
N LYS A 190 16.67 22.32 23.77
CA LYS A 190 17.54 23.48 23.81
C LYS A 190 18.55 23.39 22.66
N PRO A 191 18.97 24.53 22.08
CA PRO A 191 20.09 24.52 21.15
C PRO A 191 21.29 23.91 21.87
N LEU A 192 22.00 23.02 21.17
CA LEU A 192 23.25 22.48 21.68
C LEU A 192 24.23 23.63 21.86
N GLN A 193 25.08 23.53 22.88
CA GLN A 193 26.26 24.38 22.94
C GLN A 193 27.19 23.95 21.80
N PHE A 194 27.14 24.69 20.70
CA PHE A 194 28.06 24.51 19.59
C PHE A 194 29.43 25.01 20.03
N ARG A 195 30.30 24.07 20.38
CA ARG A 195 31.65 24.36 20.91
C ARG A 195 32.50 25.21 19.95
N ASP A 196 32.17 25.21 18.67
CA ASP A 196 33.00 25.77 17.59
C ASP A 196 32.38 26.98 16.87
N LEU A 197 31.21 27.49 17.30
CA LEU A 197 30.61 28.68 16.66
C LEU A 197 31.27 30.01 17.09
N ASP A 198 31.93 30.03 18.25
CA ASP A 198 32.62 31.21 18.79
C ASP A 198 34.16 31.14 18.60
N ALA A 199 34.66 30.19 17.80
CA ALA A 199 36.09 29.90 17.64
C ALA A 199 36.76 30.58 16.43
N CYS A 200 36.11 31.56 15.80
CA CYS A 200 36.64 32.35 14.67
C CYS A 200 36.88 33.81 15.06
#